data_AF-A0A328U2T6-F1
#
_entry.id   AF-A0A328U2T6-F1
#
_cell.length_a   1.000
_cell.length_b   1.000
_cell.length_c   1.000
_cell.angle_alpha   90.00
_cell.angle_beta   90.00
_cell.angle_gamma   90.00
#
_symmetry.space_group_name_H-M   'P 1'
#
loop_
_entity.id
_entity.type
_entity.pdbx_description
1 polymer ?
#
loop_
_entity_poly.entity_id
_entity_poly.type
_entity_poly.pdbx_seq_one_letter_code
_entity_poly.pdbx_strand_id
1 'polypeptide(L)'
;MASVLFAVELLAFELRLRSLVPIALASGNADFTRTLVIGNQAVFPSTVVPDSHPSSLILSLLFGIVGSFLAYLLTKAIYGVEELFEKLPIHWMRWPAIGAVAIGVGGYWIPQVLGVGYDTIGQLAAGQFVLKMAIVFLLVKAAVWIIALGSGTSGGILTPLLIIGGTLGNWVAHVFHSPHPGVWAILGMAALFAGVTRSPMTTVIFLLELTHDIEMMIPTLITCGVAAVVSALIK
;
A
#
# COMPACT_ATOMS: atom_id res chain seq x y z
N MET A 1 -12.82 7.42 -9.01
CA MET A 1 -13.62 6.18 -8.87
C MET A 1 -13.22 5.40 -7.63
N ALA A 2 -11.94 5.31 -7.29
CA ALA A 2 -11.48 4.56 -6.12
C ALA A 2 -12.12 5.03 -4.80
N SER A 3 -12.36 6.34 -4.64
CA SER A 3 -13.04 6.89 -3.46
C SER A 3 -14.48 6.40 -3.29
N VAL A 4 -15.20 6.21 -4.40
CA VAL A 4 -16.58 5.70 -4.40
C VAL A 4 -16.59 4.24 -3.97
N LEU A 5 -15.71 3.44 -4.57
CA LEU A 5 -15.57 2.03 -4.20
C LEU A 5 -15.08 1.88 -2.77
N PHE A 6 -14.12 2.69 -2.32
CA PHE A 6 -13.67 2.71 -0.92
C PHE A 6 -14.85 2.95 0.02
N ALA A 7 -15.67 3.95 -0.24
CA ALA A 7 -16.82 4.25 0.60
C ALA A 7 -17.87 3.11 0.58
N VAL A 8 -18.11 2.48 -0.56
CA VAL A 8 -19.10 1.39 -0.69
C VAL A 8 -18.59 0.08 -0.08
N GLU A 9 -17.35 -0.29 -0.36
CA GLU A 9 -16.74 -1.58 -0.02
C GLU A 9 -16.22 -1.62 1.42
N LEU A 10 -15.74 -0.48 1.97
CA LEU A 10 -15.16 -0.44 3.32
C LEU A 10 -16.01 0.26 4.38
N LEU A 11 -16.85 1.24 3.99
CA LEU A 11 -17.61 2.03 4.97
C LEU A 11 -19.07 1.62 5.01
N ALA A 12 -19.74 1.57 3.86
CA ALA A 12 -21.17 1.36 3.77
C ALA A 12 -21.56 -0.12 3.78
N PHE A 13 -20.75 -1.00 3.15
CA PHE A 13 -21.09 -2.41 2.87
C PHE A 13 -22.49 -2.60 2.25
N GLU A 14 -23.05 -1.57 1.61
CA GLU A 14 -24.34 -1.61 0.94
C GLU A 14 -24.28 -0.95 -0.44
N LEU A 15 -24.72 -1.69 -1.47
CA LEU A 15 -24.77 -1.19 -2.84
C LEU A 15 -26.19 -0.71 -3.18
N ARG A 16 -26.65 0.31 -2.45
CA ARG A 16 -27.97 0.92 -2.65
C ARG A 16 -27.87 2.28 -3.31
N LEU A 17 -28.74 2.55 -4.28
CA LEU A 17 -28.75 3.81 -5.05
C LEU A 17 -28.83 5.06 -4.15
N ARG A 18 -29.59 4.97 -3.05
CA ARG A 18 -29.75 6.04 -2.05
C ARG A 18 -28.43 6.49 -1.40
N SER A 19 -27.46 5.58 -1.26
CA SER A 19 -26.16 5.82 -0.63
C SER A 19 -25.10 6.06 -1.70
N LEU A 20 -25.17 5.31 -2.81
CA LEU A 20 -24.23 5.39 -3.92
C LEU A 20 -24.26 6.74 -4.65
N VAL A 21 -25.45 7.29 -4.91
CA VAL A 21 -25.57 8.56 -5.66
C VAL A 21 -24.94 9.74 -4.91
N PRO A 22 -25.23 10.00 -3.61
CA PRO A 22 -24.56 11.06 -2.88
C PRO A 22 -23.04 10.90 -2.81
N ILE A 23 -22.54 9.67 -2.59
CA ILE A 23 -21.10 9.37 -2.54
C ILE A 23 -20.44 9.65 -3.88
N ALA A 24 -21.06 9.22 -4.98
CA ALA A 24 -20.54 9.43 -6.33
C ALA A 24 -20.49 10.92 -6.70
N LEU A 25 -21.55 11.68 -6.39
CA LEU A 25 -21.58 13.12 -6.64
C LEU A 25 -20.54 13.88 -5.81
N ALA A 26 -20.41 13.56 -4.53
CA ALA A 26 -19.40 14.17 -3.66
C ALA A 26 -17.97 13.85 -4.13
N SER A 27 -17.71 12.58 -4.44
CA SER A 27 -16.41 12.14 -4.98
C SER A 27 -16.09 12.78 -6.32
N GLY A 28 -17.06 12.85 -7.23
CA GLY A 28 -16.88 13.48 -8.54
C GLY A 28 -16.59 14.97 -8.44
N ASN A 29 -17.27 15.69 -7.53
CA ASN A 29 -16.98 17.10 -7.30
C ASN A 29 -15.58 17.33 -6.69
N ALA A 30 -15.18 16.48 -5.75
CA ALA A 30 -13.83 16.52 -5.18
C ALA A 30 -12.75 16.24 -6.23
N ASP A 31 -12.97 15.27 -7.12
CA ASP A 31 -12.02 14.94 -8.18
C ASP A 31 -11.94 16.03 -9.25
N PHE A 32 -13.09 16.60 -9.64
CA PHE A 32 -13.15 17.72 -10.57
C PHE A 32 -12.40 18.95 -10.04
N THR A 33 -12.64 19.31 -8.78
CA THR A 33 -11.93 20.44 -8.13
C THR A 33 -10.43 20.16 -8.01
N ARG A 34 -10.04 18.94 -7.63
CA ARG A 34 -8.62 18.52 -7.59
C ARG A 34 -7.97 18.64 -8.97
N THR A 35 -8.65 18.23 -10.02
CA THR A 35 -8.14 18.28 -11.39
C THR A 35 -7.97 19.71 -11.90
N LEU A 36 -8.85 20.64 -11.52
CA LEU A 36 -8.71 22.05 -11.85
C LEU A 36 -7.50 22.72 -11.16
N VAL A 37 -7.17 22.29 -9.94
CA VAL A 37 -6.10 22.91 -9.14
C VAL A 37 -4.73 22.27 -9.39
N ILE A 38 -4.68 20.93 -9.46
CA ILE A 38 -3.43 20.15 -9.49
C ILE A 38 -3.16 19.53 -10.88
N GLY A 39 -4.19 19.43 -11.73
CA GLY A 39 -4.10 18.82 -13.05
C GLY A 39 -4.50 17.33 -13.06
N ASN A 40 -4.60 16.78 -14.28
CA ASN A 40 -5.10 15.43 -14.55
C ASN A 40 -4.00 14.37 -14.79
N GLN A 41 -2.79 14.59 -14.26
CA GLN A 41 -1.71 13.64 -14.50
C GLN A 41 -1.75 12.49 -13.49
N ALA A 42 -1.30 11.31 -13.95
CA ALA A 42 -1.05 10.16 -13.08
C ALA A 42 -0.08 10.55 -11.97
N VAL A 43 -0.37 10.14 -10.75
CA VAL A 43 0.49 10.45 -9.59
C VAL A 43 1.78 9.65 -9.67
N PHE A 44 1.70 8.39 -10.12
CA PHE A 44 2.84 7.49 -10.28
C PHE A 44 2.81 6.84 -11.67
N PRO A 45 3.15 7.58 -12.75
CA PRO A 45 3.05 7.06 -14.11
C PRO A 45 3.86 5.77 -14.25
N SER A 46 3.20 4.68 -14.67
CA SER A 46 3.87 3.45 -15.09
C SER A 46 3.61 3.23 -16.58
N THR A 47 4.65 2.82 -17.30
CA THR A 47 4.57 2.41 -18.71
C THR A 47 4.99 0.95 -18.83
N VAL A 48 4.65 0.14 -17.82
CA VAL A 48 5.20 -1.19 -17.69
C VAL A 48 4.23 -2.16 -18.32
N VAL A 49 4.69 -2.84 -19.37
CA VAL A 49 3.88 -3.85 -20.05
C VAL A 49 3.97 -5.15 -19.26
N PRO A 50 2.87 -5.67 -18.69
CA PRO A 50 2.87 -6.99 -18.09
C PRO A 50 3.09 -8.06 -19.14
N ASP A 51 3.99 -9.00 -18.85
CA ASP A 51 4.19 -10.18 -19.68
C ASP A 51 2.88 -10.97 -19.76
N SER A 52 2.35 -11.13 -20.97
CA SER A 52 1.10 -11.86 -21.26
C SER A 52 1.23 -13.39 -21.13
N HIS A 53 2.35 -13.87 -20.59
CA HIS A 53 2.60 -15.29 -20.39
C HIS A 53 1.81 -15.86 -19.20
N PRO A 54 1.38 -17.14 -19.25
CA PRO A 54 0.68 -17.81 -18.14
C PRO A 54 1.45 -17.80 -16.80
N SER A 55 2.78 -17.62 -16.85
CA SER A 55 3.61 -17.45 -15.66
C SER A 55 3.24 -16.19 -14.85
N SER A 56 2.78 -15.12 -15.49
CA SER A 56 2.39 -13.88 -14.78
C SER A 56 1.14 -14.08 -13.92
N LEU A 57 0.23 -14.98 -14.31
CA LEU A 57 -0.94 -15.35 -13.51
C LEU A 57 -0.54 -16.11 -12.24
N ILE A 58 0.36 -17.09 -12.37
CA ILE A 58 0.87 -17.86 -11.23
C ILE A 58 1.60 -16.94 -10.25
N LEU A 59 2.37 -15.98 -10.76
CA LEU A 59 3.05 -14.98 -9.94
C LEU A 59 2.05 -14.06 -9.25
N SER A 60 1.00 -13.61 -9.94
CA SER A 60 -0.05 -12.78 -9.36
C SER A 60 -0.75 -13.48 -8.18
N LEU A 61 -1.02 -14.80 -8.31
CA LEU A 61 -1.52 -15.65 -7.24
C LEU A 61 -0.56 -15.73 -6.06
N LEU A 62 0.73 -16.01 -6.33
CA LEU A 62 1.76 -16.11 -5.30
C LEU A 62 1.90 -14.80 -4.51
N PHE A 63 1.88 -13.66 -5.22
CA PHE A 63 1.92 -12.34 -4.59
C PHE A 63 0.73 -12.09 -3.68
N GLY A 64 -0.47 -12.50 -4.08
CA GLY A 64 -1.65 -12.38 -3.24
C GLY A 64 -1.47 -13.10 -1.90
N ILE A 65 -0.92 -14.32 -1.93
CA ILE A 65 -0.65 -15.12 -0.72
C ILE A 65 0.43 -14.47 0.15
N VAL A 66 1.60 -14.19 -0.44
CA VAL A 66 2.76 -13.65 0.29
C VAL A 66 2.45 -12.25 0.84
N GLY A 67 1.85 -11.39 0.02
CA GLY A 67 1.47 -10.04 0.43
C GLY A 67 0.41 -10.05 1.53
N SER A 68 -0.58 -10.95 1.47
CA SER A 68 -1.55 -11.09 2.56
C SER A 68 -0.92 -11.61 3.85
N PHE A 69 0.06 -12.51 3.78
CA PHE A 69 0.76 -12.96 4.98
C PHE A 69 1.59 -11.83 5.59
N LEU A 70 2.26 -11.03 4.77
CA LEU A 70 2.97 -9.84 5.23
C LEU A 70 2.01 -8.81 5.84
N ALA A 71 0.84 -8.59 5.21
CA ALA A 71 -0.21 -7.72 5.75
C ALA A 71 -0.63 -8.16 7.16
N TYR A 72 -0.86 -9.46 7.36
CA TYR A 72 -1.16 -10.03 8.68
C TYR A 72 -0.04 -9.75 9.69
N LEU A 73 1.22 -10.01 9.34
CA LEU A 73 2.37 -9.78 10.22
C LEU A 73 2.50 -8.31 10.61
N LEU A 74 2.33 -7.38 9.65
CA LEU A 74 2.39 -5.94 9.92
C LEU A 74 1.27 -5.51 10.86
N THR A 75 0.03 -5.93 10.59
CA THR A 75 -1.12 -5.60 11.46
C THR A 75 -0.92 -6.16 12.87
N LYS A 76 -0.45 -7.39 13.01
CA LYS A 76 -0.14 -7.99 14.32
C LYS A 76 0.99 -7.27 15.03
N ALA A 77 2.01 -6.81 14.30
CA ALA A 77 3.11 -6.04 14.88
C ALA A 77 2.66 -4.66 15.36
N ILE A 78 1.72 -3.99 14.66
CA ILE A 78 1.12 -2.73 15.13
C ILE A 78 0.42 -2.95 16.47
N TYR A 79 -0.50 -3.90 16.55
CA TYR A 79 -1.19 -4.20 17.82
C TYR A 79 -0.22 -4.61 18.94
N GLY A 80 0.80 -5.40 18.62
CA GLY A 80 1.83 -5.78 19.60
C GLY A 80 2.64 -4.59 20.13
N VAL A 81 2.89 -3.58 19.28
CA VAL A 81 3.57 -2.34 19.69
C VAL A 81 2.63 -1.41 20.46
N GLU A 82 1.36 -1.31 20.08
CA GLU A 82 0.32 -0.61 20.87
C GLU A 82 0.25 -1.15 22.29
N GLU A 83 0.14 -2.48 22.45
CA GLU A 83 0.15 -3.13 23.77
C GLU A 83 1.44 -2.86 24.56
N LEU A 84 2.58 -2.72 23.88
CA LEU A 84 3.86 -2.40 24.52
C LEU A 84 3.87 -0.96 25.03
N PHE A 85 3.30 -0.02 24.27
CA PHE A 85 3.13 1.37 24.70
C PHE A 85 2.15 1.50 25.87
N GLU A 86 1.05 0.74 25.87
CA GLU A 86 0.08 0.72 26.98
C GLU A 86 0.69 0.20 28.29
N LYS A 87 1.69 -0.68 28.24
CA LYS A 87 2.40 -1.20 29.41
C LYS A 87 3.46 -0.25 29.96
N LEU A 88 3.80 0.84 29.25
CA LEU A 88 4.77 1.81 29.74
C LEU A 88 4.17 2.63 30.90
N PRO A 89 4.92 2.86 32.00
CA PRO A 89 4.47 3.68 33.13
C PRO A 89 4.50 5.20 32.81
N ILE A 90 4.27 5.59 31.55
CA ILE A 90 4.38 6.96 31.05
C ILE A 90 2.98 7.40 30.59
N HIS A 91 2.61 8.64 30.92
CA HIS A 91 1.33 9.23 30.50
C HIS A 91 1.18 9.21 28.96
N TRP A 92 0.03 8.73 28.48
CA TRP A 92 -0.29 8.48 27.06
C TRP A 92 0.06 9.63 26.11
N MET A 93 -0.11 10.88 26.55
CA MET A 93 0.25 12.09 25.79
C MET A 93 1.73 12.15 25.35
N ARG A 94 2.63 11.41 26.02
CA ARG A 94 4.07 11.40 25.70
C ARG A 94 4.48 10.24 24.79
N TRP A 95 3.60 9.27 24.52
CA TRP A 95 3.93 8.15 23.63
C TRP A 95 4.31 8.60 22.22
N PRO A 96 3.61 9.56 21.58
CA PRO A 96 3.99 10.04 20.26
C PRO A 96 5.39 10.66 20.22
N ALA A 97 5.86 11.27 21.32
CA ALA A 97 7.20 11.82 21.39
C ALA A 97 8.28 10.72 21.36
N ILE A 98 8.02 9.58 22.01
CA ILE A 98 8.91 8.40 21.96
C ILE A 98 8.88 7.79 20.56
N GLY A 99 7.70 7.69 19.95
CA GLY A 99 7.55 7.26 18.56
C GLY A 99 8.34 8.15 17.59
N ALA A 100 8.27 9.47 17.78
CA ALA A 100 9.02 10.44 16.97
C ALA A 100 10.55 10.26 17.08
N VAL A 101 11.08 9.90 18.25
CA VAL A 101 12.50 9.56 18.41
C VAL A 101 12.85 8.33 17.55
N ALA A 102 12.03 7.28 17.57
CA ALA A 102 12.27 6.11 16.73
C ALA A 102 12.20 6.44 15.23
N ILE A 103 11.26 7.29 14.81
CA ILE A 103 11.18 7.81 13.43
C ILE A 103 12.47 8.57 13.08
N GLY A 104 12.93 9.46 13.97
CA GLY A 104 14.16 10.24 13.77
C GLY A 104 15.40 9.37 13.65
N VAL A 105 15.53 8.33 14.49
CA VAL A 105 16.64 7.36 14.41
C VAL A 105 16.59 6.59 13.10
N GLY A 106 15.42 6.08 12.69
CA GLY A 106 15.30 5.37 11.41
C GLY A 106 15.63 6.27 10.21
N GLY A 107 15.20 7.51 10.25
CA GLY A 107 15.51 8.52 9.23
C GLY A 107 16.96 8.96 9.19
N TYR A 108 17.68 8.92 10.32
CA TYR A 108 19.11 9.23 10.37
C TYR A 108 19.93 8.23 9.56
N TRP A 109 19.62 6.94 9.67
CA TRP A 109 20.31 5.89 8.91
C TRP A 109 19.85 5.80 7.46
N ILE A 110 18.55 5.94 7.23
CA ILE A 110 17.95 5.85 5.89
C ILE A 110 17.00 7.04 5.69
N PRO A 111 17.47 8.17 5.14
CA PRO A 111 16.68 9.38 4.97
C PRO A 111 15.39 9.18 4.16
N GLN A 112 15.40 8.22 3.23
CA GLN A 112 14.24 7.86 2.39
C GLN A 112 13.07 7.28 3.20
N VAL A 113 13.30 6.89 4.46
CA VAL A 113 12.24 6.42 5.37
C VAL A 113 11.41 7.59 5.90
N LEU A 114 11.95 8.81 5.92
CA LEU A 114 11.24 10.01 6.33
C LEU A 114 10.24 10.48 5.26
N GLY A 115 9.25 11.24 5.72
CA GLY A 115 8.21 11.81 4.85
C GLY A 115 7.22 10.77 4.31
N VAL A 116 6.40 11.25 3.37
CA VAL A 116 5.30 10.48 2.79
C VAL A 116 5.83 9.35 1.89
N GLY A 117 6.88 9.63 1.10
CA GLY A 117 7.54 8.65 0.23
C GLY A 117 6.90 8.48 -1.15
N TYR A 118 6.25 9.53 -1.66
CA TYR A 118 5.69 9.53 -3.03
C TYR A 118 6.76 9.33 -4.11
N ASP A 119 7.95 9.91 -3.94
CA ASP A 119 9.06 9.68 -4.87
C ASP A 119 9.46 8.20 -4.93
N THR A 120 9.46 7.52 -3.77
CA THR A 120 9.75 6.09 -3.67
C THR A 120 8.68 5.25 -4.39
N ILE A 121 7.40 5.59 -4.24
CA ILE A 121 6.32 4.88 -4.94
C ILE A 121 6.43 5.09 -6.45
N GLY A 122 6.70 6.32 -6.89
CA GLY A 122 6.91 6.62 -8.32
C GLY A 122 8.07 5.82 -8.91
N GLN A 123 9.21 5.77 -8.21
CA GLN A 123 10.37 4.98 -8.64
C GLN A 123 10.08 3.47 -8.65
N LEU A 124 9.32 2.97 -7.67
CA LEU A 124 8.90 1.57 -7.63
C LEU A 124 7.97 1.23 -8.79
N ALA A 125 6.94 2.04 -9.04
CA ALA A 125 6.00 1.85 -10.14
C ALA A 125 6.69 1.95 -11.52
N ALA A 126 7.65 2.86 -11.66
CA ALA A 126 8.47 3.00 -12.87
C ALA A 126 9.56 1.91 -13.01
N GLY A 127 9.75 1.05 -12.00
CA GLY A 127 10.80 0.03 -12.01
C GLY A 127 12.23 0.59 -11.89
N GLN A 128 12.38 1.83 -11.45
CA GLN A 128 13.65 2.56 -11.33
C GLN A 128 14.21 2.53 -9.89
N PHE A 129 13.53 1.84 -8.97
CA PHE A 129 13.95 1.80 -7.58
C PHE A 129 15.18 0.89 -7.39
N VAL A 130 16.36 1.51 -7.40
CA VAL A 130 17.64 0.83 -7.21
C VAL A 130 18.09 1.00 -5.77
N LEU A 131 17.66 0.08 -4.91
CA LEU A 131 18.27 -0.07 -3.59
C LEU A 131 18.97 -1.42 -3.50
N LYS A 132 20.31 -1.39 -3.42
CA LYS A 132 21.13 -2.56 -3.05
C LYS A 132 20.69 -3.18 -1.71
N MET A 133 19.96 -2.41 -0.90
CA MET A 133 19.44 -2.80 0.40
C MET A 133 17.91 -2.72 0.49
N ALA A 134 17.18 -3.15 -0.55
CA ALA A 134 15.71 -3.10 -0.58
C ALA A 134 15.05 -3.76 0.66
N ILE A 135 15.56 -4.90 1.12
CA ILE A 135 15.07 -5.55 2.34
C ILE A 135 15.32 -4.68 3.58
N VAL A 136 16.51 -4.10 3.72
CA VAL A 136 16.82 -3.25 4.89
C VAL A 136 15.90 -2.03 4.91
N PHE A 137 15.69 -1.39 3.75
CA PHE A 137 14.75 -0.29 3.62
C PHE A 137 13.33 -0.70 3.98
N LEU A 138 12.86 -1.84 3.48
CA LEU A 138 11.55 -2.40 3.81
C LEU A 138 11.40 -2.59 5.33
N LEU A 139 12.38 -3.22 5.97
CA LEU A 139 12.36 -3.51 7.40
C LEU A 139 12.39 -2.24 8.24
N VAL A 140 13.24 -1.27 7.90
CA VAL A 140 13.33 0.01 8.62
C VAL A 140 12.05 0.83 8.40
N LYS A 141 11.53 0.91 7.17
CA LYS A 141 10.27 1.63 6.88
C LYS A 141 9.10 1.01 7.63
N ALA A 142 9.00 -0.33 7.63
CA ALA A 142 7.98 -1.05 8.39
C ALA A 142 8.11 -0.80 9.89
N ALA A 143 9.32 -0.96 10.46
CA ALA A 143 9.54 -0.74 11.90
C ALA A 143 9.21 0.69 12.34
N VAL A 144 9.69 1.69 11.60
CA VAL A 144 9.40 3.10 11.87
C VAL A 144 7.91 3.39 11.79
N TRP A 145 7.23 2.87 10.77
CA TRP A 145 5.79 3.04 10.60
C TRP A 145 4.97 2.35 11.70
N ILE A 146 5.32 1.12 12.06
CA ILE A 146 4.67 0.35 13.13
C ILE A 146 4.83 1.08 14.47
N ILE A 147 6.03 1.56 14.80
CA ILE A 147 6.30 2.31 16.04
C ILE A 147 5.56 3.65 16.03
N ALA A 148 5.52 4.35 14.89
CA ALA A 148 4.79 5.60 14.76
C ALA A 148 3.30 5.40 15.06
N LEU A 149 2.64 4.45 14.38
CA LEU A 149 1.22 4.17 14.61
C LEU A 149 0.97 3.66 16.02
N GLY A 150 1.75 2.68 16.49
CA GLY A 150 1.55 2.08 17.80
C GLY A 150 1.81 3.02 18.98
N SER A 151 2.58 4.10 18.76
CA SER A 151 2.77 5.17 19.75
C SER A 151 1.59 6.16 19.85
N GLY A 152 0.55 6.00 19.04
CA GLY A 152 -0.57 6.94 18.94
C GLY A 152 -0.27 8.19 18.10
N THR A 153 0.79 8.17 17.28
CA THR A 153 1.04 9.27 16.34
C THR A 153 0.03 9.20 15.19
N SER A 154 -0.61 10.33 14.88
CA SER A 154 -1.52 10.40 13.73
C SER A 154 -0.73 10.23 12.42
N GLY A 155 -1.07 9.20 11.64
CA GLY A 155 -0.41 8.89 10.38
C GLY A 155 -1.29 8.09 9.44
N GLY A 156 -1.03 8.22 8.14
CA GLY A 156 -1.72 7.44 7.11
C GLY A 156 -1.20 6.01 7.02
N ILE A 157 -2.09 5.07 6.69
CA ILE A 157 -1.75 3.65 6.49
C ILE A 157 -1.46 3.39 5.00
N LEU A 158 -2.08 4.15 4.10
CA LEU A 158 -2.05 3.90 2.66
C LEU A 158 -0.63 3.94 2.07
N THR A 159 0.07 5.08 2.18
CA THR A 159 1.38 5.25 1.54
C THR A 159 2.44 4.28 2.06
N PRO A 160 2.55 4.05 3.39
CA PRO A 160 3.47 3.04 3.92
C PRO A 160 3.21 1.63 3.39
N LEU A 161 1.94 1.24 3.23
CA LEU A 161 1.59 -0.07 2.63
C LEU A 161 2.03 -0.15 1.16
N LEU A 162 1.81 0.89 0.36
CA LEU A 162 2.30 0.90 -1.03
C LEU A 162 3.83 0.81 -1.08
N ILE A 163 4.54 1.52 -0.22
CA ILE A 163 6.02 1.47 -0.19
C ILE A 163 6.50 0.08 0.23
N ILE A 164 5.97 -0.48 1.31
CA ILE A 164 6.39 -1.78 1.83
C ILE A 164 6.07 -2.89 0.81
N GLY A 165 4.84 -2.90 0.28
CA GLY A 165 4.40 -3.87 -0.72
C GLY A 165 5.17 -3.74 -2.03
N GLY A 166 5.34 -2.51 -2.52
CA GLY A 166 6.10 -2.23 -3.73
C GLY A 166 7.58 -2.60 -3.60
N THR A 167 8.19 -2.31 -2.44
CA THR A 167 9.59 -2.70 -2.18
C THR A 167 9.75 -4.21 -2.13
N LEU A 168 8.80 -4.93 -1.52
CA LEU A 168 8.79 -6.40 -1.55
C LEU A 168 8.73 -6.90 -3.00
N GLY A 169 7.81 -6.36 -3.79
CA GLY A 169 7.69 -6.68 -5.21
C GLY A 169 8.98 -6.44 -6.00
N ASN A 170 9.58 -5.27 -5.83
CA ASN A 170 10.84 -4.91 -6.48
C ASN A 170 12.01 -5.82 -6.05
N TRP A 171 12.06 -6.21 -4.77
CA TRP A 171 13.07 -7.15 -4.29
C TRP A 171 12.91 -8.54 -4.92
N VAL A 172 11.68 -9.04 -4.99
CA VAL A 172 11.38 -10.31 -5.66
C VAL A 172 11.74 -10.24 -7.15
N ALA A 173 11.43 -9.13 -7.83
CA ALA A 173 11.83 -8.93 -9.23
C ALA A 173 13.34 -9.05 -9.44
N HIS A 174 14.15 -8.53 -8.52
CA HIS A 174 15.60 -8.66 -8.55
C HIS A 174 16.05 -10.11 -8.37
N VAL A 175 15.45 -10.85 -7.42
CA VAL A 175 15.78 -12.27 -7.19
C VAL A 175 15.48 -13.12 -8.43
N PHE A 176 14.36 -12.86 -9.10
CA PHE A 176 13.96 -13.55 -10.33
C PHE A 176 14.53 -12.95 -11.62
N HIS A 177 15.41 -11.94 -11.53
CA HIS A 177 16.01 -11.24 -12.68
C HIS A 177 14.97 -10.78 -13.71
N SER A 178 13.82 -10.30 -13.25
CA SER A 178 12.74 -9.88 -14.15
C SER A 178 13.13 -8.60 -14.92
N PRO A 179 12.85 -8.54 -16.24
CA PRO A 179 13.11 -7.34 -17.04
C PRO A 179 12.20 -6.15 -16.69
N HIS A 180 11.10 -6.41 -15.96
CA HIS A 180 10.06 -5.42 -15.68
C HIS A 180 9.77 -5.31 -14.17
N PRO A 181 10.70 -4.79 -13.35
CA PRO A 181 10.55 -4.72 -11.90
C PRO A 181 9.34 -3.89 -11.43
N GLY A 182 8.88 -2.92 -12.24
CA GLY A 182 7.70 -2.12 -11.93
C GLY A 182 6.40 -2.94 -11.86
N VAL A 183 6.25 -3.98 -12.69
CA VAL A 183 5.09 -4.90 -12.62
C VAL A 183 5.02 -5.56 -11.25
N TRP A 184 6.14 -6.09 -10.78
CA TRP A 184 6.22 -6.78 -9.50
C TRP A 184 5.98 -5.83 -8.34
N ALA A 185 6.50 -4.60 -8.42
CA ALA A 185 6.23 -3.58 -7.43
C ALA A 185 4.73 -3.27 -7.34
N ILE A 186 4.04 -3.07 -8.48
CA ILE A 186 2.60 -2.80 -8.49
C ILE A 186 1.81 -4.01 -7.96
N LEU A 187 2.18 -5.25 -8.31
CA LEU A 187 1.55 -6.45 -7.74
C LEU A 187 1.76 -6.54 -6.22
N GLY A 188 2.95 -6.21 -5.72
CA GLY A 188 3.25 -6.15 -4.29
C GLY A 188 2.45 -5.06 -3.57
N MET A 189 2.30 -3.89 -4.18
CA MET A 189 1.41 -2.82 -3.70
C MET A 189 -0.03 -3.31 -3.59
N ALA A 190 -0.54 -3.96 -4.63
CA ALA A 190 -1.90 -4.50 -4.69
C ALA A 190 -2.13 -5.55 -3.60
N ALA A 191 -1.22 -6.52 -3.49
CA ALA A 191 -1.32 -7.61 -2.53
C ALA A 191 -1.34 -7.11 -1.09
N LEU A 192 -0.44 -6.18 -0.73
CA LEU A 192 -0.37 -5.69 0.64
C LEU A 192 -1.55 -4.78 0.98
N PHE A 193 -1.94 -3.88 0.07
CA PHE A 193 -3.06 -2.97 0.33
C PHE A 193 -4.40 -3.72 0.40
N ALA A 194 -4.66 -4.64 -0.54
CA ALA A 194 -5.86 -5.49 -0.48
C ALA A 194 -5.83 -6.45 0.71
N GLY A 195 -4.65 -6.95 1.10
CA GLY A 195 -4.49 -7.83 2.27
C GLY A 195 -4.82 -7.13 3.58
N VAL A 196 -4.40 -5.87 3.77
CA VAL A 196 -4.71 -5.09 4.99
C VAL A 196 -6.15 -4.59 4.98
N THR A 197 -6.61 -4.01 3.87
CA THR A 197 -7.95 -3.40 3.79
C THR A 197 -9.05 -4.44 3.61
N ARG A 198 -8.76 -5.62 3.07
CA ARG A 198 -9.75 -6.61 2.63
C ARG A 198 -10.73 -6.05 1.58
N SER A 199 -10.26 -5.10 0.78
CA SER A 199 -11.05 -4.35 -0.20
C SER A 199 -10.44 -4.49 -1.60
N PRO A 200 -10.66 -5.62 -2.28
CA PRO A 200 -10.00 -5.92 -3.55
C PRO A 200 -10.40 -4.97 -4.67
N MET A 201 -11.69 -4.60 -4.82
CA MET A 201 -12.12 -3.76 -5.95
C MET A 201 -11.61 -2.34 -5.82
N THR A 202 -11.67 -1.80 -4.60
CA THR A 202 -11.10 -0.50 -4.26
C THR A 202 -9.61 -0.47 -4.55
N THR A 203 -8.86 -1.52 -4.16
CA THR A 203 -7.41 -1.57 -4.38
C THR A 203 -7.05 -1.56 -5.86
N VAL A 204 -7.75 -2.34 -6.68
CA VAL A 204 -7.50 -2.41 -8.14
C VAL A 204 -7.72 -1.06 -8.79
N ILE A 205 -8.89 -0.44 -8.55
CA ILE A 205 -9.22 0.85 -9.15
C ILE A 205 -8.33 1.96 -8.59
N PHE A 206 -7.94 1.87 -7.32
CA PHE A 206 -7.03 2.82 -6.71
C PHE A 206 -5.64 2.79 -7.37
N LEU A 207 -5.07 1.60 -7.58
CA LEU A 207 -3.79 1.49 -8.28
C LEU A 207 -3.90 1.91 -9.74
N LEU A 208 -4.99 1.54 -10.43
CA LEU A 208 -5.27 1.98 -11.79
C LEU A 208 -5.29 3.51 -11.91
N GLU A 209 -5.97 4.22 -10.99
CA GLU A 209 -6.03 5.68 -11.01
C GLU A 209 -4.68 6.32 -10.67
N LEU A 210 -3.91 5.70 -9.78
CA LEU A 210 -2.58 6.19 -9.43
C LEU A 210 -1.57 6.04 -10.57
N THR A 211 -1.60 4.91 -11.29
CA THR A 211 -0.61 4.59 -12.33
C THR A 211 -1.05 4.92 -13.76
N HIS A 212 -2.36 5.03 -14.00
CA HIS A 212 -2.98 5.12 -15.33
C HIS A 212 -2.66 3.94 -16.26
N ASP A 213 -2.36 2.78 -15.69
CA ASP A 213 -1.91 1.60 -16.42
C ASP A 213 -3.00 0.53 -16.46
N ILE A 214 -3.76 0.51 -17.56
CA ILE A 214 -4.90 -0.39 -17.76
C ILE A 214 -4.44 -1.84 -17.96
N GLU A 215 -3.23 -2.06 -18.48
CA GLU A 215 -2.73 -3.42 -18.72
C GLU A 215 -2.54 -4.19 -17.41
N MET A 216 -2.24 -3.47 -16.33
CA MET A 216 -2.06 -4.01 -14.99
C MET A 216 -3.38 -4.33 -14.26
N MET A 217 -4.54 -4.00 -14.83
CA MET A 217 -5.84 -4.17 -14.16
C MET A 217 -6.18 -5.63 -13.88
N ILE A 218 -5.95 -6.55 -14.83
CA ILE A 218 -6.27 -7.97 -14.65
C ILE A 218 -5.30 -8.67 -13.67
N PRO A 219 -3.96 -8.50 -13.79
CA PRO A 219 -3.02 -9.05 -12.81
C PRO A 219 -3.31 -8.56 -11.38
N THR A 220 -3.53 -7.26 -11.21
CA THR A 220 -3.83 -6.69 -9.89
C THR A 220 -5.16 -7.20 -9.34
N LEU A 221 -6.19 -7.39 -10.17
CA LEU A 221 -7.47 -7.96 -9.74
C LEU A 221 -7.31 -9.37 -9.16
N ILE A 222 -6.55 -10.23 -9.84
CA ILE A 222 -6.27 -11.59 -9.36
C ILE A 222 -5.50 -11.54 -8.04
N THR A 223 -4.43 -10.75 -7.98
CA THR A 223 -3.62 -10.59 -6.77
C THR A 223 -4.43 -10.06 -5.59
N CYS A 224 -5.27 -9.05 -5.81
CA CYS A 224 -6.12 -8.47 -4.78
C CYS A 224 -7.18 -9.45 -4.29
N GLY A 225 -7.83 -10.18 -5.22
CA GLY A 225 -8.83 -11.19 -4.86
C GLY A 225 -8.24 -12.30 -3.99
N VAL A 226 -7.05 -12.80 -4.36
CA VAL A 226 -6.34 -13.81 -3.59
C VAL A 226 -5.91 -13.26 -2.23
N ALA A 227 -5.34 -12.05 -2.19
CA ALA A 227 -4.93 -11.41 -0.95
C ALA A 227 -6.11 -11.21 0.02
N ALA A 228 -7.27 -10.78 -0.49
CA ALA A 228 -8.47 -10.59 0.32
C ALA A 228 -8.98 -11.91 0.90
N VAL A 229 -9.00 -12.98 0.10
CA VAL A 229 -9.41 -14.33 0.57
C VAL A 229 -8.44 -14.86 1.62
N VAL A 230 -7.14 -14.81 1.35
CA VAL A 230 -6.12 -15.29 2.30
C VAL A 230 -6.17 -14.49 3.60
N SER A 231 -6.32 -13.16 3.53
CA SER A 231 -6.46 -12.28 4.70
C SER A 231 -7.72 -12.59 5.51
N ALA A 232 -8.81 -13.01 4.87
CA ALA A 232 -10.03 -13.43 5.56
C ALA A 232 -9.88 -14.81 6.25
N LEU A 233 -9.02 -15.69 5.73
CA LEU A 233 -8.76 -17.01 6.31
C LEU A 233 -7.77 -16.97 7.48
N ILE A 234 -6.80 -16.06 7.44
CA ILE A 234 -5.82 -15.88 8.52
C ILE A 234 -6.47 -15.04 9.63
N LYS A 235 -6.58 -15.63 10.84
CA LYS A 235 -7.11 -14.96 12.05
C LYS A 235 -6.02 -14.28 12.86
#